data_AF-A0A659XXR9-F1
#
_entry.id   AF-A0A659XXR9-F1
#
_cell.length_a   1.000
_cell.length_b   1.000
_cell.length_c   1.000
_cell.angle_alpha   90.00
_cell.angle_beta   90.00
_cell.angle_gamma   90.00
#
_symmetry.space_group_name_H-M   'P 1'
#
loop_
_entity.id
_entity.type
_entity.pdbx_description
1 polymer ?
#
loop_
_entity_poly.entity_id
_entity_poly.type
_entity_poly.pdbx_seq_one_letter_code
_entity_poly.pdbx_strand_id
1 'polypeptide(L)' 'FRTPSAVSMQIKKLEDILGRSVFARDARSVTLTTDGEMLLGYARRLLSINREVVSKFIIPDIVGVVRLGSPDDYG' A
#
# COMPACT_ATOMS: atom_id res chain seq x y z
N PHE A 1 4.60 -13.38 6.34
CA PHE A 1 4.46 -14.28 5.18
C PHE A 1 2.99 -14.58 4.96
N ARG A 2 2.37 -14.08 3.88
CA ARG A 2 0.98 -14.44 3.52
C ARG A 2 1.04 -15.61 2.55
N THR A 3 0.27 -16.67 2.81
CA THR A 3 0.19 -17.83 1.91
C THR A 3 -0.50 -17.42 0.59
N PRO A 4 -0.12 -18.03 -0.55
CA PRO A 4 -0.74 -17.73 -1.86
C PRO A 4 -2.27 -17.90 -1.87
N SER A 5 -2.77 -18.81 -1.04
CA SER A 5 -4.20 -19.10 -0.85
C SER A 5 -4.94 -17.93 -0.19
N ALA A 6 -4.34 -17.29 0.82
CA ALA A 6 -4.94 -16.16 1.52
C ALA A 6 -5.08 -14.95 0.61
N VAL A 7 -4.09 -14.71 -0.27
CA VAL A 7 -4.14 -13.64 -1.27
C VAL A 7 -5.22 -13.93 -2.32
N SER A 8 -5.31 -15.17 -2.79
CA SER A 8 -6.35 -15.57 -3.74
C SER A 8 -7.77 -15.40 -3.19
N MET A 9 -8.00 -15.74 -1.91
CA MET A 9 -9.31 -15.53 -1.28
C MET A 9 -9.63 -14.05 -1.08
N GLN A 10 -8.64 -13.22 -0.75
CA GLN A 10 -8.85 -11.77 -0.66
C GLN A 10 -9.20 -11.15 -2.01
N ILE A 11 -8.53 -11.59 -3.08
CA ILE A 11 -8.85 -11.16 -4.44
C ILE A 11 -10.27 -11.58 -4.81
N LYS A 12 -10.63 -12.85 -4.56
CA LYS A 12 -11.98 -13.34 -4.87
C LYS A 12 -13.07 -12.56 -4.12
N LYS A 13 -12.85 -12.27 -2.83
CA LYS A 13 -13.77 -11.45 -2.04
C LYS A 13 -13.88 -10.02 -2.59
N LEU A 14 -12.77 -9.45 -3.08
CA LEU A 14 -12.77 -8.14 -3.72
C LEU A 14 -13.61 -8.16 -5.00
N GLU A 15 -13.42 -9.18 -5.85
CA GLU A 15 -14.20 -9.38 -7.07
C GLU A 15 -15.70 -9.58 -6.78
N ASP A 16 -16.04 -10.33 -5.73
CA ASP A 16 -17.43 -10.52 -5.29
C ASP A 16 -18.08 -9.20 -4.86
N ILE A 17 -17.35 -8.32 -4.18
CA ILE A 17 -17.85 -6.99 -3.76
C ILE A 17 -18.02 -6.07 -4.96
N LEU A 18 -17.09 -6.10 -5.91
CA LEU A 18 -17.17 -5.28 -7.13
C LEU A 18 -18.16 -5.84 -8.16
N GLY A 19 -18.56 -7.11 -8.04
CA GLY A 19 -19.37 -7.83 -9.03
C GLY A 19 -18.66 -7.98 -10.38
N ARG A 20 -17.33 -7.83 -10.41
CA ARG A 20 -16.51 -7.84 -11.63
C ARG A 20 -15.21 -8.58 -11.40
N SER A 21 -14.77 -9.34 -12.39
CA SER A 21 -13.45 -9.97 -12.39
C SER A 21 -12.39 -8.92 -12.70
N VAL A 22 -11.43 -8.77 -11.79
CA VAL A 22 -10.32 -7.82 -11.90
C VAL A 22 -9.03 -8.51 -12.36
N PHE A 23 -8.97 -9.83 -12.25
CA PHE A 23 -7.89 -10.65 -12.79
C PHE A 23 -8.40 -11.65 -13.83
N ALA A 24 -7.73 -11.68 -14.98
CA ALA A 24 -7.83 -12.76 -15.95
C ALA A 24 -6.74 -13.79 -15.66
N ARG A 25 -7.12 -15.05 -15.52
CA ARG A 25 -6.18 -16.17 -15.35
C ARG A 25 -6.06 -16.90 -16.67
N ASP A 26 -4.92 -16.74 -17.33
CA ASP A 26 -4.51 -17.59 -18.44
C ASP A 26 -3.68 -18.77 -17.89
N ALA A 27 -3.61 -19.90 -18.60
CA ALA A 27 -2.98 -21.14 -18.14
C ALA A 27 -1.52 -20.97 -17.69
N ARG A 28 -0.87 -19.87 -18.11
CA ARG A 28 0.53 -19.56 -17.80
C ARG A 28 0.76 -18.17 -17.20
N SER A 29 -0.27 -17.32 -17.12
CA SER A 29 -0.10 -15.94 -16.61
C SER A 29 -1.37 -15.39 -15.97
N VAL A 30 -1.19 -14.53 -14.97
CA VAL A 30 -2.28 -13.76 -14.37
C VAL A 30 -2.16 -12.33 -14.88
N THR A 31 -3.15 -11.86 -15.61
CA THR A 31 -3.24 -10.50 -16.14
C THR A 31 -4.38 -9.75 -15.48
N LEU A 32 -4.31 -8.42 -15.50
CA LEU A 32 -5.42 -7.58 -15.05
C LEU A 32 -6.43 -7.44 -16.18
N THR A 33 -7.71 -7.38 -15.84
CA THR A 33 -8.75 -6.97 -16.79
C THR A 33 -8.77 -5.44 -16.90
N THR A 34 -9.49 -4.88 -17.87
CA THR A 34 -9.69 -3.42 -17.98
C THR A 34 -10.23 -2.81 -16.68
N ASP A 35 -11.19 -3.48 -16.04
CA ASP A 35 -11.70 -3.07 -14.73
C ASP A 35 -10.65 -3.21 -13.63
N GLY A 36 -9.80 -4.24 -13.69
CA GLY A 36 -8.68 -4.44 -12.77
C GLY A 36 -7.60 -3.37 -12.87
N GLU A 37 -7.27 -2.91 -14.08
CA GLU A 37 -6.35 -1.78 -14.27
C GLU A 37 -6.93 -0.49 -13.70
N MET A 38 -8.20 -0.22 -13.96
CA MET A 38 -8.90 0.94 -13.41
C MET A 38 -8.93 0.91 -11.88
N LEU A 39 -9.31 -0.24 -11.29
CA LEU A 39 -9.30 -0.45 -9.85
C LEU A 39 -7.90 -0.30 -9.27
N LEU A 40 -6.87 -0.83 -9.94
CA LEU A 40 -5.49 -0.72 -9.48
C LEU A 40 -5.04 0.75 -9.40
N GLY A 41 -5.42 1.58 -10.37
CA GLY A 41 -5.20 3.02 -10.33
C GLY A 41 -5.81 3.67 -9.08
N TYR A 42 -7.09 3.39 -8.82
CA TYR A 42 -7.78 3.89 -7.62
C TYR A 42 -7.19 3.34 -6.32
N ALA A 43 -6.89 2.05 -6.25
CA ALA A 43 -6.32 1.40 -5.08
C ALA A 43 -4.95 1.97 -4.71
N ARG A 44 -4.10 2.25 -5.71
CA ARG A 44 -2.80 2.90 -5.50
C ARG A 44 -2.98 4.31 -4.93
N ARG A 45 -3.91 5.10 -5.47
CA ARG A 45 -4.21 6.44 -4.95
C ARG A 45 -4.75 6.37 -3.52
N LEU A 46 -5.66 5.45 -3.22
CA LEU A 46 -6.21 5.24 -1.89
C LEU A 46 -5.11 4.86 -0.88
N LEU A 47 -4.23 3.93 -1.25
CA LEU A 47 -3.09 3.54 -0.41
C LEU A 47 -2.11 4.71 -0.20
N SER A 48 -1.90 5.56 -1.22
CA SER A 48 -1.08 6.75 -1.10
C SER A 48 -1.67 7.73 -0.08
N ILE A 49 -2.96 8.02 -0.18
CA ILE A 49 -3.67 8.90 0.77
C ILE A 49 -3.65 8.29 2.16
N ASN A 50 -3.91 6.99 2.27
CA ASN A 50 -3.86 6.29 3.56
C ASN A 50 -2.48 6.41 4.21
N ARG A 51 -1.39 6.21 3.44
CA ARG A 51 -0.02 6.41 3.93
C ARG A 51 0.24 7.85 4.33
N GLU A 52 -0.26 8.83 3.59
CA GLU A 52 -0.13 10.24 3.94
C GLU A 52 -0.84 10.58 5.25
N VAL A 53 -2.08 10.09 5.42
CA VAL A 53 -2.85 10.26 6.65
C VAL A 53 -2.16 9.56 7.81
N VAL A 54 -1.75 8.30 7.64
CA VAL A 54 -1.00 7.56 8.65
C VAL A 54 0.29 8.28 9.01
N SER A 55 1.03 8.80 8.04
CA SER A 55 2.23 9.60 8.28
C SER A 55 1.91 10.86 9.10
N LYS A 56 0.87 11.61 8.74
CA LYS A 56 0.47 12.83 9.44
C LYS A 56 -0.08 12.61 10.86
N PHE A 57 -0.73 11.47 11.12
CA PHE A 57 -1.43 11.21 12.38
C PHE A 57 -0.71 10.21 13.29
N ILE A 58 0.13 9.32 12.76
CA ILE A 58 0.82 8.25 13.52
C ILE A 58 2.30 8.58 13.73
N ILE A 59 2.91 9.44 12.91
CA ILE A 59 4.20 10.02 13.30
C ILE A 59 3.88 11.01 14.43
N PRO A 60 4.35 10.77 15.66
CA PRO A 60 4.21 11.77 16.70
C PRO A 60 4.89 13.04 16.20
N ASP A 61 4.22 14.19 16.35
CA ASP A 61 4.88 15.49 16.22
C ASP A 61 6.17 15.40 17.04
N ILE A 62 7.34 15.55 16.41
CA ILE A 62 8.61 15.57 17.13
C ILE A 62 8.61 16.85 17.96
N VAL A 63 7.99 16.79 19.13
CA VAL A 63 8.07 17.81 20.17
C VAL A 63 9.21 17.44 21.10
N GLY A 64 10.34 18.11 20.91
CA GLY A 64 11.53 17.96 21.73
C GLY A 64 12.62 18.93 21.29
N VAL A 65 13.34 19.50 22.26
CA VAL A 65 14.50 20.37 21.98
C VAL A 65 15.66 19.48 21.55
N VAL A 66 16.03 19.53 20.27
CA VAL A 66 17.24 18.88 19.76
C VAL A 66 18.44 19.67 20.27
N ARG A 67 19.12 19.16 21.30
CA ARG A 67 20.39 19.73 21.80
C ARG A 67 21.54 19.04 21.06
N LEU A 68 21.98 19.64 19.96
CA LEU A 68 23.20 19.25 19.26
C LEU A 68 24.40 19.82 20.03
N GLY A 69 25.19 18.94 20.64
CA GLY A 69 26.55 19.27 21.09
C GLY A 69 27.53 18.82 20.01
N SER A 70 28.25 19.77 19.41
CA SER A 70 29.43 19.43 18.61
C SER A 70 30.59 19.22 19.58
N PRO A 71 31.40 18.15 19.45
CA PRO A 71 32.75 18.23 19.98
C PRO A 71 33.48 19.31 19.16
N ASP A 72 34.12 20.23 19.87
CA ASP A 72 35.11 21.11 19.28
C ASP A 72 36.30 20.25 18.84
N ASP A 73 36.25 19.73 17.61
CA ASP A 73 37.44 19.21 16.95
C ASP A 73 38.17 20.40 16.32
N TYR A 74 38.89 21.13 17.17
CA TYR A 74 39.98 21.99 16.74
C TYR A 74 41.29 21.22 16.96
N GLY A 75 41.91 20.77 15.86
CA GLY A 75 43.36 20.51 15.80
C GLY A 75 43.78 19.05 15.70
#